data_AF-A0A2P8WFV5-F1
#
_entry.id   AF-A0A2P8WFV5-F1
#
_cell.length_a   1.000
_cell.length_b   1.000
_cell.length_c   1.000
_cell.angle_alpha   90.00
_cell.angle_beta   90.00
_cell.angle_gamma   90.00
#
_symmetry.space_group_name_H-M   'P 1'
#
loop_
_entity.id
_entity.type
_entity.pdbx_description
1 polymer ?
#
loop_
_entity_poly.entity_id
_entity_poly.type
_entity_poly.pdbx_seq_one_letter_code
_entity_poly.pdbx_strand_id
1 'polypeptide(L)'
;GLGDTDDLFESAVFSLQLDRQGIVADGALLAAPGHGFTMVSARTGASESVRLLPPETSLVATGHDLQSLGATTSGLLHRYGLSSGQLADVPSLMMAAFLKADQTERGQDWLATDYALARIEAAASRPDWALTVHRTPQTEPTLARLDQVAQEQGLSIGKLAIGEHDLVAWSRLSVADNSSRKRYPLQVRTEIAGLRTQLGDYEILSPSISLMDRLLRPEEGQKLIETSLWKTTTAPLSQPNTGYFYVNWPQVLPGLRQQFSWLRVVETAAQPLLSHLEAIAITGYESQSQIRTGALSLYLSNHQTQ
;
A
#
# COMPACT_ATOMS: atom_id res chain seq x y z
N GLY A 1 -27.26 -6.27 9.28
CA GLY A 1 -27.25 -4.91 9.83
C GLY A 1 -26.24 -4.13 9.02
N LEU A 2 -26.69 -3.11 8.30
CA LEU A 2 -25.87 -2.26 7.45
C LEU A 2 -25.06 -1.31 8.34
N GLY A 3 -23.77 -1.18 8.09
CA GLY A 3 -22.88 -0.30 8.84
C GLY A 3 -23.26 1.16 8.65
N ASP A 4 -23.75 1.78 9.72
CA ASP A 4 -24.18 3.18 9.77
C ASP A 4 -22.96 4.10 9.87
N THR A 5 -22.72 4.86 8.79
CA THR A 5 -22.47 6.31 8.72
C THR A 5 -21.50 7.05 9.67
N ASP A 6 -20.57 6.42 10.38
CA ASP A 6 -19.66 7.13 11.32
C ASP A 6 -18.45 7.86 10.67
N ASP A 7 -18.65 8.60 9.56
CA ASP A 7 -17.59 9.44 8.94
C ASP A 7 -18.20 10.53 8.00
N LEU A 8 -19.37 11.06 8.37
CA LEU A 8 -20.00 12.19 7.66
C LEU A 8 -19.42 13.52 8.15
N PHE A 9 -19.10 14.42 7.21
CA PHE A 9 -18.62 15.77 7.51
C PHE A 9 -19.58 16.82 6.94
N GLU A 10 -19.78 17.90 7.67
CA GLU A 10 -20.64 19.03 7.26
C GLU A 10 -19.81 20.11 6.55
N SER A 11 -18.60 20.35 7.04
CA SER A 11 -17.74 21.41 6.51
C SER A 11 -16.28 20.98 6.44
N ALA A 12 -15.55 21.65 5.56
CA ALA A 12 -14.12 21.45 5.35
C ALA A 12 -13.45 22.83 5.19
N VAL A 13 -12.31 23.00 5.83
CA VAL A 13 -11.45 24.18 5.67
C VAL A 13 -10.10 23.72 5.17
N PHE A 14 -9.57 24.41 4.17
CA PHE A 14 -8.27 24.13 3.60
C PHE A 14 -7.40 25.39 3.61
N SER A 15 -6.14 25.25 4.02
CA SER A 15 -5.09 26.22 3.74
C SER A 15 -4.26 25.72 2.55
N LEU A 16 -3.69 26.66 1.80
CA LEU A 16 -2.75 26.35 0.73
C LEU A 16 -1.52 27.21 0.90
N GLN A 17 -0.36 26.57 0.90
CA GLN A 17 0.94 27.22 0.95
C GLN A 17 1.74 26.79 -0.27
N LEU A 18 2.33 27.78 -0.95
CA LEU A 18 3.35 27.53 -1.96
C LEU A 18 4.73 27.59 -1.30
N ASP A 19 5.56 26.61 -1.61
CA ASP A 19 7.00 26.63 -1.35
C ASP A 19 7.76 26.50 -2.68
N ARG A 20 9.06 26.81 -2.68
CA ARG A 20 9.92 26.68 -3.86
C ARG A 20 9.99 25.26 -4.41
N GLN A 21 9.70 24.26 -3.59
CA GLN A 21 9.73 22.84 -3.94
C GLN A 21 8.34 22.28 -4.28
N GLY A 22 7.26 23.06 -4.13
CA GLY A 22 5.93 22.58 -4.46
C GLY A 22 4.81 23.23 -3.65
N ILE A 23 3.78 22.44 -3.33
CA ILE A 23 2.54 22.90 -2.72
C ILE A 23 2.26 22.08 -1.47
N VAL A 24 1.94 22.75 -0.37
CA VAL A 24 1.45 22.11 0.85
C VAL A 24 0.02 22.60 1.11
N ALA A 25 -0.88 21.69 1.43
CA ALA A 25 -2.24 22.02 1.82
C ALA A 25 -2.57 21.35 3.15
N ASP A 26 -2.98 22.12 4.15
CA ASP A 26 -3.57 21.57 5.38
C ASP A 26 -5.09 21.59 5.27
N GLY A 27 -5.72 20.55 5.82
CA GLY A 27 -7.17 20.39 5.81
C GLY A 27 -7.70 20.08 7.20
N ALA A 28 -8.87 20.64 7.52
CA ALA A 28 -9.67 20.27 8.67
C ALA A 28 -11.09 19.95 8.21
N LEU A 29 -11.60 18.78 8.61
CA LEU A 29 -12.97 18.34 8.38
C LEU A 29 -13.72 18.40 9.71
N LEU A 30 -14.96 18.91 9.69
CA LEU A 30 -15.86 18.93 10.84
C LEU A 30 -16.97 17.90 10.64
N ALA A 31 -17.17 17.02 11.62
CA ALA A 31 -18.20 15.99 11.58
C ALA A 31 -19.61 16.61 11.47
N ALA A 32 -20.49 15.93 10.74
CA ALA A 32 -21.88 16.34 10.66
C ALA A 32 -22.60 16.15 12.03
N PRO A 33 -23.64 16.92 12.35
CA PRO A 33 -24.39 16.76 13.59
C PRO A 33 -24.86 15.32 13.79
N GLY A 34 -24.64 14.78 14.98
CA GLY A 34 -24.99 13.39 15.32
C GLY A 34 -24.02 12.33 14.81
N HIS A 35 -22.92 12.74 14.16
CA HIS A 35 -21.86 11.84 13.68
C HIS A 35 -20.54 12.16 14.36
N GLY A 36 -19.63 11.19 14.33
CA GLY A 36 -18.25 11.40 14.73
C GLY A 36 -17.28 10.83 13.71
N PHE A 37 -16.02 11.20 13.84
CA PHE A 37 -14.93 10.51 13.16
C PHE A 37 -14.39 9.39 14.04
N THR A 38 -13.95 8.32 13.39
CA THR A 38 -13.12 7.32 14.07
C THR A 38 -11.84 7.99 14.59
N MET A 39 -11.52 7.74 15.87
CA MET A 39 -10.32 8.26 16.52
C MET A 39 -9.10 7.50 16.04
N VAL A 40 -8.08 8.23 15.60
CA VAL A 40 -6.80 7.71 15.15
C VAL A 40 -5.72 8.47 15.89
N SER A 41 -4.86 7.74 16.60
CA SER A 41 -3.75 8.34 17.33
C SER A 41 -2.59 8.61 16.40
N ALA A 42 -2.08 9.84 16.44
CA ALA A 42 -0.84 10.20 15.77
C ALA A 42 0.38 9.75 16.59
N ARG A 43 1.47 9.41 15.90
CA ARG A 43 2.77 9.12 16.51
C ARG A 43 3.87 9.92 15.84
N THR A 44 4.97 10.12 16.56
CA THR A 44 6.17 10.77 16.02
C THR A 44 7.00 9.75 15.24
N GLY A 45 7.53 10.15 14.09
CA GLY A 45 8.29 9.29 13.20
C GLY A 45 7.43 8.51 12.20
N ALA A 46 8.02 8.17 11.06
CA ALA A 46 7.40 7.22 10.14
C ALA A 46 7.46 5.80 10.74
N SER A 47 6.49 4.95 10.40
CA SER A 47 6.55 3.52 10.73
C SER A 47 7.90 2.95 10.32
N GLU A 48 8.61 2.32 11.25
CA GLU A 48 9.92 1.72 10.98
C GLU A 48 9.85 0.63 9.89
N SER A 49 8.65 0.08 9.62
CA SER A 49 8.38 -0.83 8.50
C SER A 49 8.74 -0.22 7.13
N VAL A 50 8.63 1.11 6.96
CA VAL A 50 8.98 1.77 5.68
C VAL A 50 10.48 1.74 5.37
N ARG A 51 11.33 1.46 6.37
CA ARG A 51 12.78 1.36 6.18
C ARG A 51 13.21 0.14 5.38
N LEU A 52 12.36 -0.87 5.29
CA LEU A 52 12.62 -2.08 4.53
C LEU A 52 12.37 -1.88 3.02
N LEU A 53 11.70 -0.80 2.65
CA LEU A 53 11.27 -0.58 1.27
C LEU A 53 12.41 -0.04 0.38
N PRO A 54 12.51 -0.53 -0.87
CA PRO A 54 13.51 -0.09 -1.83
C PRO A 54 13.12 1.24 -2.48
N PRO A 55 14.05 1.91 -3.18
CA PRO A 55 13.83 3.26 -3.71
C PRO A 55 12.90 3.26 -4.95
N GLU A 56 12.69 2.11 -5.61
CA GLU A 56 11.75 1.94 -6.73
C GLU A 56 10.28 1.78 -6.27
N THR A 57 9.98 2.15 -5.03
CA THR A 57 8.62 2.16 -4.52
C THR A 57 7.80 3.25 -5.21
N SER A 58 6.84 2.83 -6.02
CA SER A 58 5.90 3.73 -6.74
C SER A 58 4.80 4.27 -5.85
N LEU A 59 4.36 3.46 -4.88
CA LEU A 59 3.27 3.76 -3.98
C LEU A 59 3.59 3.13 -2.63
N VAL A 60 3.36 3.84 -1.53
CA VAL A 60 3.33 3.21 -0.20
C VAL A 60 2.27 3.85 0.69
N ALA A 61 1.56 3.02 1.44
CA ALA A 61 0.77 3.42 2.59
C ALA A 61 1.45 2.91 3.86
N THR A 62 1.69 3.80 4.83
CA THR A 62 2.28 3.46 6.14
C THR A 62 1.36 3.92 7.26
N GLY A 63 1.43 3.24 8.40
CA GLY A 63 0.67 3.62 9.59
C GLY A 63 0.90 2.66 10.74
N HIS A 64 0.04 2.76 11.76
CA HIS A 64 0.13 1.99 13.00
C HIS A 64 -1.03 1.00 13.19
N ASP A 65 -1.98 1.03 12.26
CA ASP A 65 -3.15 0.17 12.25
C ASP A 65 -3.62 -0.05 10.81
N LEU A 66 -3.36 -1.26 10.29
CA LEU A 66 -3.74 -1.63 8.93
C LEU A 66 -5.26 -1.80 8.79
N GLN A 67 -5.96 -2.15 9.87
CA GLN A 67 -7.42 -2.29 9.88
C GLN A 67 -8.09 -0.94 9.60
N SER A 68 -7.59 0.12 10.25
CA SER A 68 -8.05 1.49 10.05
C SER A 68 -7.85 2.00 8.62
N LEU A 69 -6.79 1.58 7.92
CA LEU A 69 -6.57 1.95 6.51
C LEU A 69 -7.69 1.45 5.60
N GLY A 70 -8.12 0.19 5.80
CA GLY A 70 -9.19 -0.41 5.02
C GLY A 70 -10.54 0.28 5.24
N ALA A 71 -10.90 0.48 6.50
CA ALA A 71 -12.16 1.12 6.89
C ALA A 71 -12.27 2.55 6.32
N THR A 72 -11.20 3.34 6.46
CA THR A 72 -11.19 4.74 5.99
C THR A 72 -11.17 4.85 4.46
N THR A 73 -10.38 4.01 3.78
CA THR A 73 -10.22 4.09 2.32
C THR A 73 -11.48 3.64 1.58
N SER A 74 -12.09 2.53 2.01
CA SER A 74 -13.30 2.00 1.37
C SER A 74 -14.49 2.95 1.48
N GLY A 75 -14.68 3.59 2.65
CA GLY A 75 -15.73 4.59 2.86
C GLY A 75 -15.59 5.81 1.95
N LEU A 76 -14.36 6.32 1.79
CA LEU A 76 -14.08 7.46 0.90
C LEU A 76 -14.30 7.10 -0.57
N LEU A 77 -13.78 5.96 -1.03
CA LEU A 77 -13.88 5.57 -2.44
C LEU A 77 -15.32 5.26 -2.85
N HIS A 78 -16.10 4.64 -1.97
CA HIS A 78 -17.53 4.43 -2.21
C HIS A 78 -18.28 5.76 -2.35
N ARG A 79 -17.98 6.76 -1.51
CA ARG A 79 -18.63 8.08 -1.56
C ARG A 79 -18.35 8.81 -2.88
N TYR A 80 -17.14 8.70 -3.42
CA TYR A 80 -16.76 9.37 -4.66
C TYR A 80 -17.01 8.54 -5.93
N GLY A 81 -17.74 7.42 -5.84
CA GLY A 81 -18.05 6.56 -6.99
C GLY A 81 -16.83 5.84 -7.58
N LEU A 82 -15.72 5.79 -6.82
CA LEU A 82 -14.47 5.11 -7.18
C LEU A 82 -14.44 3.65 -6.70
N SER A 83 -15.53 3.17 -6.11
CA SER A 83 -15.71 1.80 -5.61
C SER A 83 -15.71 0.71 -6.69
N SER A 84 -15.77 1.08 -7.97
CA SER A 84 -15.74 0.13 -9.10
C SER A 84 -14.33 -0.17 -9.62
N GLY A 85 -13.30 0.47 -9.08
CA GLY A 85 -11.91 0.27 -9.48
C GLY A 85 -11.14 -0.69 -8.57
N GLN A 86 -9.98 -1.17 -9.04
CA GLN A 86 -9.05 -1.99 -8.24
C GLN A 86 -8.70 -1.35 -6.90
N LEU A 87 -8.84 -0.03 -6.73
CA LEU A 87 -8.48 0.69 -5.51
C LEU A 87 -9.51 0.61 -4.37
N ALA A 88 -10.73 0.09 -4.62
CA ALA A 88 -11.91 0.24 -3.75
C ALA A 88 -11.76 -0.25 -2.30
N ASP A 89 -10.81 -1.14 -2.03
CA ASP A 89 -10.56 -1.70 -0.70
C ASP A 89 -9.11 -2.18 -0.62
N VAL A 90 -8.26 -1.44 0.10
CA VAL A 90 -6.81 -1.68 0.19
C VAL A 90 -6.50 -3.05 0.82
N PRO A 91 -7.21 -3.48 1.88
CA PRO A 91 -7.22 -4.87 2.32
C PRO A 91 -7.56 -5.88 1.23
N SER A 92 -8.66 -5.69 0.49
CA SER A 92 -9.00 -6.61 -0.61
C SER A 92 -7.99 -6.57 -1.75
N LEU A 93 -7.33 -5.44 -2.00
CA LEU A 93 -6.20 -5.35 -2.93
C LEU A 93 -5.00 -6.15 -2.47
N MET A 94 -4.68 -6.05 -1.19
CA MET A 94 -3.61 -6.82 -0.57
C MET A 94 -3.95 -8.31 -0.66
N MET A 95 -5.17 -8.69 -0.29
CA MET A 95 -5.63 -10.07 -0.40
C MET A 95 -5.61 -10.54 -1.85
N ALA A 96 -6.12 -9.77 -2.80
CA ALA A 96 -6.09 -10.06 -4.22
C ALA A 96 -4.66 -10.17 -4.79
N ALA A 97 -3.71 -9.43 -4.22
CA ALA A 97 -2.30 -9.51 -4.58
C ALA A 97 -1.64 -10.79 -4.05
N PHE A 98 -2.06 -11.29 -2.87
CA PHE A 98 -1.48 -12.46 -2.21
C PHE A 98 -2.22 -13.79 -2.47
N LEU A 99 -3.52 -13.71 -2.69
CA LEU A 99 -4.47 -14.79 -2.78
C LEU A 99 -5.44 -14.44 -3.92
N LYS A 100 -5.77 -15.36 -4.82
CA LYS A 100 -6.83 -15.15 -5.82
C LYS A 100 -8.22 -15.23 -5.16
N ALA A 101 -8.35 -14.61 -3.99
CA ALA A 101 -9.52 -14.64 -3.13
C ALA A 101 -10.58 -13.69 -3.69
N ASP A 102 -11.81 -14.19 -3.82
CA ASP A 102 -12.97 -13.32 -3.98
C ASP A 102 -13.28 -12.63 -2.64
N GLN A 103 -13.95 -11.48 -2.70
CA GLN A 103 -14.15 -10.47 -1.65
C GLN A 103 -14.94 -10.93 -0.41
N THR A 104 -15.11 -12.23 -0.20
CA THR A 104 -16.11 -12.80 0.72
C THR A 104 -15.60 -13.04 2.14
N GLU A 105 -14.30 -13.12 2.38
CA GLU A 105 -13.76 -13.10 3.75
C GLU A 105 -13.08 -11.77 4.02
N ARG A 106 -13.92 -10.75 4.27
CA ARG A 106 -13.49 -9.53 4.95
C ARG A 106 -12.86 -9.94 6.28
N GLY A 107 -11.54 -10.06 6.33
CA GLY A 107 -10.83 -10.29 7.58
C GLY A 107 -11.08 -9.09 8.46
N GLN A 108 -11.91 -9.25 9.48
CA GLN A 108 -12.29 -8.15 10.36
C GLN A 108 -11.20 -7.84 11.40
N ASP A 109 -10.17 -8.69 11.52
CA ASP A 109 -9.09 -8.56 12.50
C ASP A 109 -7.72 -8.49 11.82
N TRP A 110 -7.51 -7.45 11.01
CA TRP A 110 -6.22 -7.22 10.39
C TRP A 110 -5.25 -6.62 11.41
N LEU A 111 -3.94 -6.83 11.18
CA LEU A 111 -2.89 -6.53 12.13
C LEU A 111 -2.96 -5.07 12.63
N ALA A 112 -3.31 -4.91 13.91
CA ALA A 112 -3.20 -3.65 14.66
C ALA A 112 -1.73 -3.39 15.03
N THR A 113 -0.91 -3.20 14.00
CA THR A 113 0.54 -3.00 14.14
C THR A 113 1.06 -2.03 13.09
N ASP A 114 2.27 -1.54 13.33
CA ASP A 114 3.02 -0.74 12.39
C ASP A 114 3.17 -1.49 11.06
N TYR A 115 2.80 -0.83 9.97
CA TYR A 115 2.80 -1.43 8.64
C TYR A 115 3.35 -0.49 7.58
N ALA A 116 3.85 -1.09 6.50
CA ALA A 116 4.02 -0.43 5.21
C ALA A 116 3.54 -1.36 4.09
N LEU A 117 2.53 -0.92 3.33
CA LEU A 117 2.03 -1.59 2.14
C LEU A 117 2.55 -0.84 0.92
N ALA A 118 3.36 -1.50 0.11
CA ALA A 118 4.08 -0.88 -0.98
C ALA A 118 3.78 -1.55 -2.32
N ARG A 119 3.72 -0.72 -3.36
CA ARG A 119 3.76 -1.15 -4.76
C ARG A 119 5.09 -0.74 -5.35
N ILE A 120 5.85 -1.72 -5.82
CA ILE A 120 7.23 -1.56 -6.26
C ILE A 120 7.30 -1.93 -7.72
N GLU A 121 7.82 -1.04 -8.56
CA GLU A 121 7.91 -1.32 -9.99
C GLU A 121 9.01 -2.37 -10.23
N ALA A 122 8.66 -3.47 -10.90
CA ALA A 122 9.64 -4.46 -11.32
C ALA A 122 10.31 -4.01 -12.63
N ALA A 123 11.57 -4.41 -12.83
CA ALA A 123 12.28 -4.17 -14.09
C ALA A 123 11.57 -4.81 -15.31
N ALA A 124 10.68 -5.79 -15.09
CA ALA A 124 9.95 -6.52 -16.11
C ALA A 124 8.42 -6.27 -16.03
N SER A 125 8.01 -5.05 -16.34
CA SER A 125 6.67 -4.64 -16.83
C SER A 125 5.44 -4.69 -15.89
N ARG A 126 5.44 -5.45 -14.79
CA ARG A 126 4.33 -5.42 -13.82
C ARG A 126 4.81 -4.96 -12.44
N PRO A 127 4.05 -4.09 -11.76
CA PRO A 127 4.35 -3.75 -10.38
C PRO A 127 4.13 -4.97 -9.48
N ASP A 128 5.05 -5.16 -8.54
CA ASP A 128 4.97 -6.13 -7.47
C ASP A 128 4.49 -5.46 -6.18
N TRP A 129 3.85 -6.22 -5.29
CA TRP A 129 3.40 -5.75 -3.98
C TRP A 129 4.27 -6.31 -2.86
N ALA A 130 4.45 -5.51 -1.81
CA ALA A 130 5.04 -5.94 -0.56
C ALA A 130 4.25 -5.38 0.61
N LEU A 131 4.03 -6.21 1.63
CA LEU A 131 3.55 -5.80 2.93
C LEU A 131 4.65 -6.08 3.95
N THR A 132 5.02 -5.07 4.73
CA THR A 132 5.91 -5.23 5.87
C THR A 132 5.15 -4.83 7.13
N VAL A 133 5.17 -5.66 8.16
CA VAL A 133 4.45 -5.44 9.42
C VAL A 133 5.36 -5.71 10.60
N HIS A 134 5.32 -4.83 11.60
CA HIS A 134 6.01 -5.06 12.87
C HIS A 134 5.36 -6.21 13.62
N ARG A 135 6.17 -7.15 14.12
CA ARG A 135 5.68 -8.33 14.82
C ARG A 135 5.31 -7.97 16.25
N THR A 136 4.07 -8.24 16.61
CA THR A 136 3.53 -8.17 17.97
C THR A 136 3.01 -9.55 18.37
N PRO A 137 2.64 -9.78 19.64
CA PRO A 137 1.99 -11.04 20.03
C PRO A 137 0.71 -11.37 19.26
N GLN A 138 0.07 -10.37 18.62
CA GLN A 138 -1.13 -10.55 17.79
C GLN A 138 -0.79 -10.94 16.33
N THR A 139 0.47 -10.83 15.92
CA THR A 139 0.88 -11.12 14.55
C THR A 139 0.79 -12.61 14.22
N GLU A 140 1.24 -13.48 15.12
CA GLU A 140 1.24 -14.93 14.91
C GLU A 140 -0.16 -15.53 14.66
N PRO A 141 -1.18 -15.26 15.50
CA PRO A 141 -2.55 -15.73 15.22
C PRO A 141 -3.08 -15.27 13.85
N THR A 142 -2.72 -14.05 13.43
CA THR A 142 -3.17 -13.49 12.16
C THR A 142 -2.48 -14.18 10.98
N LEU A 143 -1.16 -14.44 11.07
CA LEU A 143 -0.42 -15.20 10.06
C LEU A 143 -0.94 -16.64 9.95
N ALA A 144 -1.27 -17.28 11.08
CA ALA A 144 -1.89 -18.60 11.07
C ALA A 144 -3.29 -18.59 10.40
N ARG A 145 -4.08 -17.52 10.58
CA ARG A 145 -5.34 -17.36 9.86
C ARG A 145 -5.13 -17.17 8.36
N LEU A 146 -4.12 -16.41 7.94
CA LEU A 146 -3.77 -16.26 6.51
C LEU A 146 -3.36 -17.61 5.89
N ASP A 147 -2.54 -18.38 6.61
CA ASP A 147 -2.16 -19.74 6.21
C ASP A 147 -3.40 -20.64 6.03
N GLN A 148 -4.37 -20.58 6.96
CA GLN A 148 -5.63 -21.32 6.85
C GLN A 148 -6.45 -20.90 5.63
N VAL A 149 -6.61 -19.59 5.39
CA VAL A 149 -7.33 -19.07 4.22
C VAL A 149 -6.67 -19.53 2.93
N ALA A 150 -5.34 -19.55 2.86
CA ALA A 150 -4.61 -20.08 1.70
C ALA A 150 -4.93 -21.56 1.45
N GLN A 151 -4.96 -22.39 2.51
CA GLN A 151 -5.32 -23.80 2.41
C GLN A 151 -6.77 -24.02 1.95
N GLU A 152 -7.72 -23.23 2.48
CA GLU A 152 -9.13 -23.26 2.09
C GLU A 152 -9.31 -22.93 0.59
N GLN A 153 -8.39 -22.16 0.01
CA GLN A 153 -8.33 -21.87 -1.44
C GLN A 153 -7.56 -22.91 -2.27
N GLY A 154 -7.23 -24.06 -1.68
CA GLY A 154 -6.51 -25.14 -2.33
C GLY A 154 -5.03 -24.86 -2.58
N LEU A 155 -4.44 -23.91 -1.85
CA LEU A 155 -2.99 -23.69 -1.85
C LEU A 155 -2.32 -24.63 -0.83
N SER A 156 -1.15 -25.11 -1.20
CA SER A 156 -0.24 -25.85 -0.32
C SER A 156 0.70 -24.87 0.38
N ILE A 157 0.92 -25.09 1.67
CA ILE A 157 1.91 -24.35 2.46
C ILE A 157 3.20 -25.16 2.48
N GLY A 158 4.29 -24.56 2.01
CA GLY A 158 5.61 -25.18 1.99
C GLY A 158 6.68 -24.25 2.55
N LYS A 159 7.82 -24.81 2.93
CA LYS A 159 9.02 -24.04 3.23
C LYS A 159 9.86 -23.88 1.97
N LEU A 160 10.44 -22.70 1.78
CA LEU A 160 11.38 -22.36 0.72
C LEU A 160 12.55 -21.60 1.36
N ALA A 161 13.73 -21.68 0.78
CA ALA A 161 14.85 -20.83 1.17
C ALA A 161 15.24 -19.91 0.00
N ILE A 162 15.58 -18.65 0.31
CA ILE A 162 16.23 -17.71 -0.61
C ILE A 162 17.50 -17.23 0.09
N GLY A 163 18.66 -17.64 -0.42
CA GLY A 163 19.93 -17.45 0.28
C GLY A 163 19.89 -18.14 1.64
N GLU A 164 20.14 -17.37 2.70
CA GLU A 164 20.14 -17.84 4.10
C GLU A 164 18.79 -17.63 4.82
N HIS A 165 17.77 -17.12 4.11
CA HIS A 165 16.48 -16.83 4.71
C HIS A 165 15.50 -17.97 4.47
N ASP A 166 14.84 -18.41 5.54
CA ASP A 166 13.71 -19.32 5.49
C ASP A 166 12.41 -18.55 5.19
N LEU A 167 11.62 -19.08 4.28
CA LEU A 167 10.35 -18.53 3.85
C LEU A 167 9.24 -19.58 3.96
N VAL A 168 8.04 -19.11 4.19
CA VAL A 168 6.81 -19.87 3.99
C VAL A 168 6.20 -19.45 2.66
N ALA A 169 5.93 -20.42 1.81
CA ALA A 169 5.36 -20.23 0.49
C ALA A 169 3.95 -20.82 0.41
N TRP A 170 3.00 -20.02 -0.05
CA TRP A 170 1.67 -20.47 -0.46
C TRP A 170 1.72 -20.76 -1.96
N SER A 171 1.48 -22.01 -2.33
CA SER A 171 1.70 -22.48 -3.70
C SER A 171 0.58 -23.35 -4.22
N ARG A 172 0.27 -23.22 -5.52
CA ARG A 172 -0.64 -24.12 -6.21
C ARG A 172 0.17 -25.16 -6.98
N LEU A 173 -0.10 -26.42 -6.71
CA LEU A 173 0.44 -27.54 -7.47
C LEU A 173 -0.54 -27.89 -8.59
N SER A 174 -0.03 -27.96 -9.81
CA SER A 174 -0.79 -28.39 -10.98
C SER A 174 0.02 -29.40 -11.77
N VAL A 175 -0.66 -30.33 -12.43
CA VAL A 175 -0.01 -31.28 -13.32
C VAL A 175 -0.20 -30.78 -14.74
N ALA A 176 0.89 -30.44 -15.41
CA ALA A 176 0.90 -30.10 -16.82
C ALA A 176 1.09 -31.38 -17.64
N ASP A 177 0.12 -31.66 -18.52
CA ASP A 177 0.27 -32.66 -19.58
C ASP A 177 1.27 -32.12 -20.61
N ASN A 178 2.43 -32.78 -20.70
CA ASN A 178 3.45 -32.45 -21.69
C ASN A 178 3.59 -33.61 -22.69
N SER A 179 2.47 -34.02 -23.26
CA SER A 179 2.34 -35.00 -24.34
C SER A 179 3.23 -34.72 -25.56
N SER A 180 3.78 -33.50 -25.70
CA SER A 180 4.79 -33.16 -26.72
C SER A 180 6.20 -33.70 -26.43
N ARG A 181 6.55 -33.99 -25.15
CA ARG A 181 7.83 -34.61 -24.75
C ARG A 181 7.62 -36.08 -24.39
N LYS A 182 7.84 -36.97 -25.36
CA LYS A 182 7.66 -38.45 -25.28
C LYS A 182 8.30 -39.18 -24.09
N ARG A 183 9.13 -38.53 -23.26
CA ARG A 183 9.91 -39.17 -22.19
C ARG A 183 9.39 -38.89 -20.78
N TYR A 184 8.59 -37.82 -20.58
CA TYR A 184 7.95 -37.50 -19.28
C TYR A 184 6.59 -36.82 -19.53
N PRO A 185 5.51 -37.60 -19.66
CA PRO A 185 4.21 -37.07 -20.07
C PRO A 185 3.54 -36.17 -19.02
N LEU A 186 3.96 -36.26 -17.75
CA LEU A 186 3.40 -35.51 -16.63
C LEU A 186 4.50 -34.69 -15.97
N GLN A 187 4.33 -33.37 -15.92
CA GLN A 187 5.21 -32.46 -15.18
C GLN A 187 4.41 -31.79 -14.06
N VAL A 188 4.94 -31.82 -12.83
CA VAL A 188 4.37 -31.03 -11.74
C VAL A 188 4.87 -29.60 -11.87
N ARG A 189 3.95 -28.65 -11.95
CA ARG A 189 4.22 -27.21 -11.98
C ARG A 189 3.72 -26.58 -10.69
N THR A 190 4.58 -25.77 -10.09
CA THR A 190 4.28 -24.99 -8.89
C THR A 190 4.09 -23.52 -9.29
N GLU A 191 2.96 -22.93 -8.91
CA GLU A 191 2.70 -21.50 -9.00
C GLU A 191 2.75 -20.93 -7.57
N ILE A 192 3.64 -19.98 -7.30
CA ILE A 192 3.67 -19.28 -6.01
C ILE A 192 2.60 -18.20 -6.02
N ALA A 193 1.71 -18.24 -5.04
CA ALA A 193 0.67 -17.22 -4.82
C ALA A 193 1.14 -16.16 -3.81
N GLY A 194 1.88 -16.57 -2.79
CA GLY A 194 2.40 -15.69 -1.75
C GLY A 194 3.64 -16.26 -1.08
N LEU A 195 4.50 -15.38 -0.59
CA LEU A 195 5.65 -15.68 0.24
C LEU A 195 5.55 -14.84 1.49
N ARG A 196 5.94 -15.41 2.63
CA ARG A 196 6.16 -14.67 3.86
C ARG A 196 7.45 -15.11 4.54
N THR A 197 8.12 -14.17 5.20
CA THR A 197 9.37 -14.42 5.91
C THR A 197 9.56 -13.41 7.03
N GLN A 198 10.34 -13.79 8.03
CA GLN A 198 10.71 -12.91 9.12
C GLN A 198 12.06 -12.28 8.84
N LEU A 199 12.14 -10.95 8.97
CA LEU A 199 13.39 -10.19 8.91
C LEU A 199 13.48 -9.28 10.15
N GLY A 200 14.28 -9.69 11.13
CA GLY A 200 14.35 -9.03 12.44
C GLY A 200 13.00 -9.07 13.15
N ASP A 201 12.51 -7.89 13.54
CA ASP A 201 11.22 -7.70 14.22
C ASP A 201 10.04 -7.52 13.25
N TYR A 202 10.23 -7.80 11.96
CA TYR A 202 9.21 -7.61 10.92
C TYR A 202 8.85 -8.92 10.23
N GLU A 203 7.57 -9.05 9.87
CA GLU A 203 7.12 -10.01 8.86
C GLU A 203 7.02 -9.29 7.52
N ILE A 204 7.59 -9.88 6.47
CA ILE A 204 7.51 -9.41 5.10
C ILE A 204 6.68 -10.40 4.30
N LEU A 205 5.69 -9.89 3.56
CA LEU A 205 4.87 -10.67 2.63
C LEU A 205 5.05 -10.11 1.21
N SER A 206 5.30 -10.97 0.23
CA SER A 206 5.26 -10.61 -1.21
C SER A 206 4.79 -11.79 -2.07
N PRO A 207 3.97 -11.58 -3.13
CA PRO A 207 3.69 -12.63 -4.11
C PRO A 207 4.86 -12.88 -5.09
N SER A 208 5.87 -12.01 -5.11
CA SER A 208 6.99 -12.05 -6.05
C SER A 208 8.26 -12.56 -5.39
N ILE A 209 8.77 -13.70 -5.87
CA ILE A 209 10.06 -14.26 -5.44
C ILE A 209 11.19 -13.25 -5.71
N SER A 210 11.16 -12.60 -6.86
CA SER A 210 12.19 -11.64 -7.27
C SER A 210 12.16 -10.37 -6.42
N LEU A 211 10.99 -9.89 -6.01
CA LEU A 211 10.89 -8.79 -5.07
C LEU A 211 11.36 -9.23 -3.67
N MET A 212 10.94 -10.42 -3.22
CA MET A 212 11.34 -10.95 -1.91
C MET A 212 12.87 -11.09 -1.79
N ASP A 213 13.54 -11.63 -2.80
CA ASP A 213 15.01 -11.73 -2.83
C ASP A 213 15.69 -10.35 -2.69
N ARG A 214 15.13 -9.31 -3.30
CA ARG A 214 15.64 -7.93 -3.15
C ARG A 214 15.40 -7.36 -1.75
N LEU A 215 14.22 -7.58 -1.18
CA LEU A 215 13.88 -7.09 0.16
C LEU A 215 14.73 -7.74 1.26
N LEU A 216 15.10 -9.01 1.06
CA LEU A 216 15.96 -9.78 1.96
C LEU A 216 17.44 -9.39 1.90
N ARG A 217 17.84 -8.52 0.97
CA ARG A 217 19.21 -8.01 0.86
C ARG A 217 19.27 -6.53 1.18
N PRO A 218 18.98 -6.13 2.43
CA PRO A 218 18.81 -4.74 2.76
C PRO A 218 20.09 -3.91 2.60
N GLU A 219 21.25 -4.54 2.65
CA GLU A 219 22.59 -3.95 2.47
C GLU A 219 22.87 -3.51 1.02
N GLU A 220 22.16 -4.07 0.03
CA GLU A 220 22.50 -3.93 -1.40
C GLU A 220 21.91 -2.66 -2.06
N GLY A 221 21.31 -1.73 -1.31
CA GLY A 221 20.76 -0.52 -1.90
C GLY A 221 20.22 0.53 -0.93
N GLN A 222 20.08 1.76 -1.44
CA GLN A 222 19.46 2.89 -0.75
C GLN A 222 18.01 2.56 -0.37
N LYS A 223 17.54 2.98 0.80
CA LYS A 223 16.13 2.80 1.21
C LYS A 223 15.23 3.91 0.69
N LEU A 224 13.94 3.64 0.56
CA LEU A 224 12.94 4.65 0.18
C LEU A 224 13.08 5.92 1.04
N ILE A 225 13.15 5.74 2.36
CA ILE A 225 13.25 6.85 3.33
C ILE A 225 14.54 7.66 3.20
N GLU A 226 15.57 7.11 2.56
CA GLU A 226 16.85 7.76 2.35
C GLU A 226 16.87 8.59 1.08
N THR A 227 15.93 8.35 0.15
CA THR A 227 15.82 9.07 -1.11
C THR A 227 15.48 10.55 -0.88
N SER A 228 16.01 11.41 -1.75
CA SER A 228 15.67 12.84 -1.72
C SER A 228 14.19 13.05 -2.00
N LEU A 229 13.60 12.26 -2.91
CA LEU A 229 12.19 12.38 -3.27
C LEU A 229 11.27 12.14 -2.06
N TRP A 230 11.51 11.08 -1.29
CA TRP A 230 10.78 10.84 -0.04
C TRP A 230 10.97 12.00 0.94
N LYS A 231 12.23 12.31 1.28
CA LYS A 231 12.56 13.34 2.29
C LYS A 231 11.94 14.68 1.96
N THR A 232 12.07 15.15 0.72
CA THR A 232 11.54 16.44 0.29
C THR A 232 10.01 16.46 0.27
N THR A 233 9.37 15.35 -0.10
CA THR A 233 7.90 15.31 -0.18
C THR A 233 7.27 15.20 1.21
N THR A 234 7.90 14.47 2.16
CA THR A 234 7.34 14.27 3.51
C THR A 234 7.78 15.31 4.53
N ALA A 235 8.92 15.98 4.34
CA ALA A 235 9.45 16.96 5.31
C ALA A 235 8.50 18.12 5.65
N PRO A 236 7.68 18.66 4.72
CA PRO A 236 6.73 19.73 5.05
C PRO A 236 5.55 19.27 5.90
N LEU A 237 5.31 17.96 6.01
CA LEU A 237 4.19 17.41 6.75
C LEU A 237 4.53 17.34 8.25
N SER A 238 3.61 17.84 9.09
CA SER A 238 3.86 17.94 10.53
C SER A 238 3.92 16.56 11.21
N GLN A 239 4.55 16.52 12.39
CA GLN A 239 4.52 15.40 13.32
C GLN A 239 4.03 15.87 14.68
N PRO A 240 3.36 15.01 15.49
CA PRO A 240 3.06 13.60 15.22
C PRO A 240 1.99 13.44 14.11
N ASN A 241 2.01 12.30 13.41
CA ASN A 241 1.04 11.98 12.37
C ASN A 241 0.64 10.51 12.34
N THR A 242 -0.34 10.15 11.51
CA THR A 242 -0.92 8.79 11.49
C THR A 242 -0.22 7.84 10.49
N GLY A 243 0.92 8.25 9.95
CA GLY A 243 1.59 7.60 8.83
C GLY A 243 1.37 8.32 7.50
N TYR A 244 1.96 7.80 6.44
CA TYR A 244 2.03 8.47 5.14
C TYR A 244 1.42 7.62 4.03
N PHE A 245 0.65 8.26 3.15
CA PHE A 245 0.38 7.75 1.82
C PHE A 245 1.25 8.51 0.82
N TYR A 246 2.21 7.83 0.23
CA TYR A 246 3.19 8.41 -0.69
C TYR A 246 3.03 7.82 -2.09
N VAL A 247 3.15 8.69 -3.09
CA VAL A 247 3.09 8.34 -4.52
C VAL A 247 4.28 8.95 -5.24
N ASN A 248 5.06 8.12 -5.94
CA ASN A 248 5.98 8.56 -6.98
C ASN A 248 5.18 8.73 -8.28
N TRP A 249 4.86 9.98 -8.60
CA TRP A 249 3.88 10.30 -9.63
C TRP A 249 4.30 9.79 -11.02
N PRO A 250 5.53 10.02 -11.51
CA PRO A 250 5.99 9.50 -12.80
C PRO A 250 5.87 7.97 -12.94
N GLN A 251 6.03 7.22 -11.85
CA GLN A 251 5.93 5.75 -11.88
C GLN A 251 4.47 5.26 -11.94
N VAL A 252 3.55 5.96 -11.27
CA VAL A 252 2.14 5.54 -11.21
C VAL A 252 1.32 6.04 -12.41
N LEU A 253 1.71 7.18 -12.98
CA LEU A 253 0.96 7.88 -14.03
C LEU A 253 0.63 7.03 -15.26
N PRO A 254 1.56 6.23 -15.84
CA PRO A 254 1.24 5.42 -17.03
C PRO A 254 0.11 4.42 -16.78
N GLY A 255 0.09 3.77 -15.60
CA GLY A 255 -0.96 2.83 -15.22
C GLY A 255 -2.30 3.53 -14.99
N LEU A 256 -2.28 4.68 -14.31
CA LEU A 256 -3.50 5.48 -14.09
C LEU A 256 -4.13 5.95 -15.42
N ARG A 257 -3.33 6.34 -16.41
CA ARG A 257 -3.81 6.73 -17.75
C ARG A 257 -4.44 5.59 -18.56
N GLN A 258 -4.08 4.34 -18.26
CA GLN A 258 -4.70 3.16 -18.86
C GLN A 258 -6.03 2.85 -18.20
N GLN A 259 -6.11 3.00 -16.87
CA GLN A 259 -7.32 2.69 -16.10
C GLN A 259 -8.39 3.79 -16.19
N PHE A 260 -7.98 5.05 -16.14
CA PHE A 260 -8.87 6.21 -16.05
C PHE A 260 -8.68 7.11 -17.27
N SER A 261 -9.51 6.91 -18.30
CA SER A 261 -9.47 7.71 -19.53
C SER A 261 -9.73 9.21 -19.30
N TRP A 262 -10.49 9.56 -18.25
CA TRP A 262 -10.76 10.95 -17.88
C TRP A 262 -9.52 11.73 -17.43
N LEU A 263 -8.47 11.04 -16.94
CA LEU A 263 -7.21 11.71 -16.56
C LEU A 263 -6.55 12.38 -17.76
N ARG A 264 -6.72 11.86 -18.97
CA ARG A 264 -6.21 12.48 -20.20
C ARG A 264 -6.84 13.86 -20.45
N VAL A 265 -8.10 14.03 -20.04
CA VAL A 265 -8.84 15.30 -20.18
C VAL A 265 -8.38 16.30 -19.13
N VAL A 266 -8.24 15.87 -17.87
CA VAL A 266 -7.76 16.73 -16.78
C VAL A 266 -6.31 17.13 -16.96
N GLU A 267 -5.47 16.23 -17.48
CA GLU A 267 -4.09 16.55 -17.87
C GLU A 267 -4.01 17.64 -18.92
N THR A 268 -4.99 17.81 -19.80
CA THR A 268 -4.94 18.91 -20.79
C THR A 268 -5.15 20.26 -20.10
N ALA A 269 -6.01 20.31 -19.08
CA ALA A 269 -6.31 21.54 -18.34
C ALA A 269 -5.27 21.86 -17.24
N ALA A 270 -4.69 20.82 -16.62
CA ALA A 270 -3.72 20.93 -15.53
C ALA A 270 -2.30 20.53 -15.94
N GLN A 271 -2.01 20.45 -17.25
CA GLN A 271 -0.75 19.98 -17.82
C GLN A 271 0.47 20.60 -17.13
N PRO A 272 0.55 21.94 -16.95
CA PRO A 272 1.76 22.55 -16.42
C PRO A 272 2.09 22.05 -15.01
N LEU A 273 1.07 21.78 -14.19
CA LEU A 273 1.29 21.29 -12.84
C LEU A 273 1.57 19.78 -12.82
N LEU A 274 0.79 18.99 -13.56
CA LEU A 274 0.92 17.53 -13.57
C LEU A 274 2.16 17.02 -14.29
N SER A 275 2.74 17.80 -15.22
CA SER A 275 4.01 17.46 -15.87
C SER A 275 5.24 17.69 -14.98
N HIS A 276 5.10 18.57 -13.98
CA HIS A 276 6.15 18.86 -13.01
C HIS A 276 5.94 18.09 -11.71
N LEU A 277 4.81 17.40 -11.53
CA LEU A 277 4.55 16.62 -10.33
C LEU A 277 5.44 15.39 -10.28
N GLU A 278 6.29 15.32 -9.27
CA GLU A 278 7.23 14.21 -9.05
C GLU A 278 6.72 13.27 -7.96
N ALA A 279 6.16 13.83 -6.89
CA ALA A 279 5.65 13.03 -5.80
C ALA A 279 4.51 13.72 -5.04
N ILE A 280 3.70 12.88 -4.41
CA ILE A 280 2.58 13.25 -3.56
C ILE A 280 2.79 12.56 -2.22
N ALA A 281 2.63 13.28 -1.11
CA ALA A 281 2.50 12.69 0.22
C ALA A 281 1.25 13.21 0.91
N ILE A 282 0.47 12.32 1.51
CA ILE A 282 -0.72 12.63 2.30
C ILE A 282 -0.50 12.06 3.69
N THR A 283 -0.91 12.81 4.71
CA THR A 283 -0.92 12.35 6.09
C THR A 283 -2.19 12.79 6.80
N GLY A 284 -2.63 11.98 7.76
CA GLY A 284 -3.57 12.39 8.79
C GLY A 284 -2.82 12.86 10.05
N TYR A 285 -3.48 13.66 10.87
CA TYR A 285 -3.04 13.96 12.22
C TYR A 285 -4.01 13.33 13.24
N GLU A 286 -3.75 13.54 14.52
CA GLU A 286 -4.60 13.02 15.59
C GLU A 286 -6.04 13.49 15.38
N SER A 287 -6.96 12.53 15.27
CA SER A 287 -8.38 12.84 15.10
C SER A 287 -9.10 12.84 16.45
N GLN A 288 -9.95 13.85 16.62
CA GLN A 288 -10.92 13.91 17.71
C GLN A 288 -12.29 13.51 17.17
N SER A 289 -13.23 13.17 18.04
CA SER A 289 -14.56 12.69 17.62
C SER A 289 -15.30 13.65 16.68
N GLN A 290 -14.99 14.94 16.68
CA GLN A 290 -15.67 15.95 15.86
C GLN A 290 -14.80 16.58 14.77
N ILE A 291 -13.48 16.45 14.84
CA ILE A 291 -12.55 17.11 13.92
C ILE A 291 -11.50 16.12 13.44
N ARG A 292 -11.32 16.04 12.13
CA ARG A 292 -10.24 15.29 11.49
C ARG A 292 -9.35 16.26 10.73
N THR A 293 -8.06 16.26 11.02
CA THR A 293 -7.08 17.10 10.34
C THR A 293 -6.08 16.25 9.57
N GLY A 294 -5.47 16.85 8.55
CA GLY A 294 -4.44 16.20 7.75
C GLY A 294 -3.78 17.20 6.82
N ALA A 295 -2.80 16.72 6.08
CA ALA A 295 -2.07 17.53 5.12
C ALA A 295 -1.70 16.75 3.86
N LEU A 296 -1.53 17.50 2.78
CA LEU A 296 -1.09 17.05 1.47
C LEU A 296 0.15 17.85 1.09
N SER A 297 1.18 17.17 0.61
CA SER A 297 2.37 17.76 0.02
C SER A 297 2.52 17.28 -1.42
N LEU A 298 2.67 18.22 -2.33
CA LEU A 298 2.95 18.00 -3.75
C LEU A 298 4.35 18.49 -4.04
N TYR A 299 5.26 17.60 -4.41
CA TYR A 299 6.61 17.97 -4.83
C TYR A 299 6.64 18.20 -6.34
N LEU A 300 7.07 19.39 -6.75
CA LEU A 300 7.13 19.81 -8.15
C LEU A 300 8.59 19.99 -8.58
N SER A 301 9.04 19.31 -9.64
CA SER A 301 10.35 19.55 -10.23
C SER A 301 10.32 20.72 -11.20
N ASN A 302 11.31 21.60 -11.08
CA ASN A 302 11.63 22.58 -12.12
C ASN A 302 12.46 21.92 -13.23
N HIS A 303 11.91 20.92 -13.93
CA HIS A 303 12.52 20.49 -15.19
C HIS A 303 12.15 21.51 -16.27
N GLN A 304 13.02 22.51 -16.49
CA GLN A 304 13.06 23.19 -17.78
C GLN A 304 13.44 22.14 -18.82
N THR A 305 12.48 21.76 -19.67
CA THR A 305 12.75 20.99 -20.89
C THR A 305 13.66 21.86 -21.75
N GLN A 306 14.93 21.49 -21.84
CA GLN A 306 15.83 21.96 -22.90
C GLN A 306 15.66 21.07 -24.14
#